data_AF-A0A9P0YTP1-F1
#
_entry.id   AF-A0A9P0YTP1-F1
#
_cell.length_a   1.000
_cell.length_b   1.000
_cell.length_c   1.000
_cell.angle_alpha   90.00
_cell.angle_beta   90.00
_cell.angle_gamma   90.00
#
_symmetry.space_group_name_H-M   'P 1'
#
loop_
_entity.id
_entity.type
_entity.pdbx_description
1 polymer ?
#
loop_
_entity_poly.entity_id
_entity_poly.type
_entity_poly.pdbx_seq_one_letter_code
_entity_poly.pdbx_strand_id
1 'polypeptide(L)'
;MMKPTFWDNAYYILKLMGPLVKTLRLVHNERKPAMGYIYEAMDRAKEAIIKAFNGRDDKYKETFKIINSRWQDQLHHPLHAVGHYLNPAYFYADPQIEFNSEVTTGLYACIAKLVSENEEQLVIIDELSKYTRAKGLFGINLAVLTRKTKAPAEWWRLYGSTTPNLQKLDMRVLSLTCSASGCERNWSVFEQIHTKRRNRLGMQKLNDLVFVKYIIQL
;
A
#
# COMPACT_ATOMS: atom_id res chain seq x y z
N MET A 1 -2.36 -41.91 14.55
CA MET A 1 -3.12 -41.25 13.47
C MET A 1 -3.74 -39.97 14.06
N MET A 2 -3.59 -38.81 13.43
CA MET A 2 -4.17 -37.55 13.97
C MET A 2 -5.70 -37.57 13.87
N LYS A 3 -6.39 -37.01 14.87
CA LYS A 3 -7.86 -36.97 14.92
C LYS A 3 -8.41 -36.16 13.73
N PRO A 4 -9.57 -36.52 13.14
CA PRO A 4 -10.19 -35.76 12.05
C PRO A 4 -10.37 -34.26 12.37
N THR A 5 -10.70 -33.95 13.62
CA THR A 5 -10.85 -32.57 14.12
C THR A 5 -9.59 -31.72 13.97
N PHE A 6 -8.40 -32.33 13.99
CA PHE A 6 -7.15 -31.61 13.73
C PHE A 6 -7.12 -31.04 12.31
N TRP A 7 -7.50 -31.85 11.31
CA TRP A 7 -7.49 -31.47 9.91
C TRP A 7 -8.57 -30.43 9.59
N ASP A 8 -9.74 -30.56 10.20
CA ASP A 8 -10.82 -29.57 10.08
C ASP A 8 -10.37 -28.19 10.60
N ASN A 9 -9.70 -28.17 11.76
CA ASN A 9 -9.15 -26.93 12.32
C ASN A 9 -8.01 -26.37 11.48
N ALA A 10 -7.12 -27.21 10.96
CA ALA A 10 -6.04 -26.78 10.07
C ALA A 10 -6.61 -26.14 8.80
N TYR A 11 -7.62 -26.75 8.19
CA TYR A 11 -8.30 -26.23 7.01
C TYR A 11 -9.02 -24.90 7.29
N TYR A 12 -9.67 -24.79 8.45
CA TYR A 12 -10.29 -23.55 8.92
C TYR A 12 -9.26 -22.40 9.04
N ILE A 13 -8.13 -22.65 9.69
CA ILE A 13 -7.05 -21.66 9.84
C ILE A 13 -6.49 -21.26 8.48
N LEU A 14 -6.27 -22.21 7.57
CA LEU A 14 -5.76 -21.92 6.23
C LEU A 14 -6.71 -21.03 5.42
N LYS A 15 -8.03 -21.22 5.56
CA LYS A 15 -9.03 -20.36 4.93
C LYS A 15 -8.99 -18.91 5.43
N LEU A 16 -8.77 -18.73 6.74
CA LEU A 16 -8.67 -17.40 7.35
C LEU A 16 -7.32 -16.72 7.04
N MET A 17 -6.22 -17.44 7.26
CA MET A 17 -4.87 -16.86 7.22
C MET A 17 -4.28 -16.81 5.81
N GLY A 18 -4.67 -17.72 4.92
CA GLY A 18 -4.13 -17.80 3.56
C GLY A 18 -4.21 -16.48 2.79
N PRO A 19 -5.38 -15.81 2.74
CA PRO A 19 -5.51 -14.49 2.11
C PRO A 19 -4.63 -13.42 2.77
N LEU A 20 -4.58 -13.37 4.10
CA LEU A 20 -3.76 -12.40 4.84
C LEU A 20 -2.27 -12.58 4.59
N VAL A 21 -1.79 -13.83 4.52
CA VAL A 21 -0.40 -14.14 4.19
C VAL A 21 -0.05 -13.67 2.77
N LYS A 22 -0.99 -13.74 1.82
CA LYS A 22 -0.78 -13.18 0.47
C LYS A 22 -0.65 -11.65 0.51
N THR A 23 -1.49 -10.97 1.28
CA THR A 23 -1.41 -9.51 1.49
C THR A 23 -0.07 -9.12 2.12
N LEU A 24 0.38 -9.86 3.15
CA LEU A 24 1.69 -9.63 3.77
C LEU A 24 2.83 -9.83 2.76
N ARG A 25 2.79 -10.87 1.93
CA ARG A 25 3.81 -11.09 0.89
C ARG A 25 3.87 -9.95 -0.13
N LEU A 26 2.73 -9.33 -0.44
CA LEU A 26 2.69 -8.15 -1.32
C LEU A 26 3.38 -6.94 -0.67
N VAL A 27 3.16 -6.68 0.62
CA VAL A 27 3.80 -5.58 1.36
C VAL A 27 5.30 -5.78 1.51
N HIS A 28 5.74 -7.03 1.71
CA HIS A 28 7.16 -7.36 1.88
C HIS A 28 7.97 -7.38 0.56
N ASN A 29 7.32 -7.18 -0.59
CA ASN A 29 7.99 -7.17 -1.88
C ASN A 29 8.59 -5.79 -2.17
N GLU A 30 9.86 -5.61 -1.82
CA GLU A 30 10.59 -4.34 -1.95
C GLU A 30 10.75 -3.85 -3.40
N ARG A 31 10.58 -4.72 -4.40
CA ARG A 31 10.74 -4.36 -5.82
C ARG A 31 9.60 -3.51 -6.38
N LYS A 32 8.43 -3.51 -5.75
CA LYS A 32 7.27 -2.72 -6.16
C LYS A 32 6.71 -2.00 -4.94
N PRO A 33 6.64 -0.66 -4.92
CA PRO A 33 6.10 0.06 -3.78
C PRO A 33 4.67 -0.38 -3.47
N ALA A 34 4.45 -0.93 -2.28
CA ALA A 34 3.17 -1.53 -1.89
C ALA A 34 2.08 -0.50 -1.57
N MET A 35 2.42 0.80 -1.48
CA MET A 35 1.52 1.88 -1.03
C MET A 35 0.27 2.00 -1.90
N GLY A 36 0.43 1.86 -3.21
CA GLY A 36 -0.70 1.87 -4.15
C GLY A 36 -1.56 0.59 -4.13
N TYR A 37 -1.16 -0.43 -3.38
CA TYR A 37 -1.72 -1.78 -3.51
C TYR A 37 -2.30 -2.36 -2.21
N ILE A 38 -1.83 -1.90 -1.06
CA ILE A 38 -2.13 -2.54 0.24
C ILE A 38 -3.60 -2.44 0.64
N TYR A 39 -4.25 -1.29 0.42
CA TYR A 39 -5.67 -1.10 0.75
C TYR A 39 -6.54 -2.14 0.02
N GLU A 40 -6.45 -2.18 -1.32
CA GLU A 40 -7.13 -3.16 -2.17
C GLU A 40 -6.77 -4.61 -1.78
N ALA A 41 -5.50 -4.87 -1.46
CA ALA A 41 -5.07 -6.21 -1.07
C ALA A 41 -5.67 -6.65 0.27
N MET A 42 -5.98 -5.72 1.17
CA MET A 42 -6.69 -6.00 2.42
C MET A 42 -8.17 -6.31 2.15
N ASP A 43 -8.82 -5.52 1.30
CA ASP A 43 -10.24 -5.74 0.94
C ASP A 43 -10.42 -7.08 0.22
N ARG A 44 -9.58 -7.39 -0.78
CA ARG A 44 -9.57 -8.70 -1.43
C ARG A 44 -9.29 -9.85 -0.47
N ALA A 45 -8.50 -9.63 0.59
CA ALA A 45 -8.28 -10.66 1.59
C ALA A 45 -9.56 -10.93 2.39
N LYS A 46 -10.30 -9.90 2.79
CA LYS A 46 -11.61 -10.03 3.44
C LYS A 46 -12.61 -10.72 2.51
N GLU A 47 -12.72 -10.30 1.27
CA GLU A 47 -13.60 -10.95 0.26
C GLU A 47 -13.28 -12.42 0.06
N ALA A 48 -11.98 -12.77 -0.03
CA ALA A 48 -11.55 -14.15 -0.17
C ALA A 48 -11.92 -15.01 1.04
N ILE A 49 -11.84 -14.45 2.26
CA ILE A 49 -12.28 -15.12 3.48
C ILE A 49 -13.81 -15.35 3.46
N ILE A 50 -14.60 -14.32 3.14
CA ILE A 50 -16.06 -14.41 3.03
C ILE A 50 -16.43 -15.53 2.05
N LYS A 51 -15.81 -15.53 0.87
CA LYS A 51 -16.03 -16.54 -0.16
C LYS A 51 -15.62 -17.94 0.30
N ALA A 52 -14.50 -18.09 1.01
CA ALA A 52 -14.03 -19.38 1.51
C ALA A 52 -14.99 -20.04 2.51
N PHE A 53 -15.84 -19.24 3.17
CA PHE A 53 -16.88 -19.70 4.10
C PHE A 53 -18.30 -19.63 3.54
N ASN A 54 -18.46 -19.34 2.25
CA ASN A 54 -19.74 -19.18 1.56
C ASN A 54 -20.64 -18.12 2.22
N GLY A 55 -20.06 -17.02 2.70
CA GLY A 55 -20.81 -15.93 3.34
C GLY A 55 -21.32 -16.21 4.75
N ARG A 56 -20.90 -17.31 5.38
CA ARG A 56 -21.27 -17.63 6.77
C ARG A 56 -20.51 -16.77 7.77
N ASP A 57 -21.14 -15.66 8.16
CA ASP A 57 -20.56 -14.63 9.06
C ASP A 57 -20.03 -15.20 10.38
N ASP A 58 -20.72 -16.18 10.98
CA ASP A 58 -20.31 -16.84 12.22
C ASP A 58 -18.90 -17.46 12.15
N LYS A 59 -18.40 -17.75 10.95
CA LYS A 59 -17.08 -18.35 10.72
C LYS A 59 -15.93 -17.36 10.62
N TYR A 60 -16.18 -16.06 10.46
CA TYR A 60 -15.10 -15.09 10.29
C TYR A 60 -15.31 -13.77 11.04
N LYS A 61 -16.50 -13.49 11.58
CA LYS A 61 -16.83 -12.24 12.26
C LYS A 61 -15.83 -11.85 13.35
N GLU A 62 -15.48 -12.79 14.23
CA GLU A 62 -14.51 -12.52 15.32
C GLU A 62 -13.11 -12.25 14.76
N THR A 63 -12.71 -12.97 13.71
CA THR A 63 -11.44 -12.70 13.02
C THR A 63 -11.47 -11.32 12.35
N PHE A 64 -12.60 -10.91 11.77
CA PHE A 64 -12.76 -9.60 11.15
C PHE A 64 -12.68 -8.45 12.16
N LYS A 65 -13.21 -8.63 13.38
CA LYS A 65 -12.99 -7.66 14.46
C LYS A 65 -11.51 -7.46 14.75
N ILE A 66 -10.74 -8.55 14.84
CA ILE A 66 -9.29 -8.49 15.07
C ILE A 66 -8.59 -7.82 13.89
N ILE A 67 -8.91 -8.21 12.66
CA ILE A 67 -8.33 -7.61 11.44
C ILE A 67 -8.63 -6.12 11.39
N ASN A 68 -9.88 -5.71 11.64
CA ASN A 68 -10.30 -4.32 11.55
C ASN A 68 -9.66 -3.46 12.65
N SER A 69 -9.56 -3.95 13.89
CA SER A 69 -8.81 -3.25 14.95
C SER A 69 -7.35 -3.11 14.55
N ARG A 70 -6.67 -4.18 14.12
CA ARG A 70 -5.27 -4.10 13.69
C ARG A 70 -5.07 -3.19 12.49
N TRP A 71 -6.02 -3.17 11.57
CA TRP A 71 -6.03 -2.25 10.44
C TRP A 71 -6.12 -0.81 10.97
N GLN A 72 -7.19 -0.42 11.64
CA GLN A 72 -7.40 0.96 12.06
C GLN A 72 -6.35 1.47 13.08
N ASP A 73 -5.90 0.60 13.99
CA ASP A 73 -5.02 1.01 15.10
C ASP A 73 -3.53 1.01 14.72
N GLN A 74 -3.11 0.19 13.75
CA GLN A 74 -1.67 -0.09 13.52
C GLN A 74 -1.23 0.06 12.07
N LEU A 75 -2.12 -0.19 11.10
CA LEU A 75 -1.73 -0.32 9.70
C LEU A 75 -2.41 0.69 8.79
N HIS A 76 -3.57 1.22 9.13
CA HIS A 76 -4.32 2.14 8.32
C HIS A 76 -3.77 3.55 8.55
N HIS A 77 -3.06 4.05 7.55
CA HIS A 77 -2.70 5.45 7.49
C HIS A 77 -3.46 6.07 6.32
N PRO A 78 -3.87 7.35 6.38
CA PRO A 78 -4.45 8.08 5.25
C PRO A 78 -3.67 7.95 3.92
N LEU A 79 -2.37 7.63 4.00
CA LEU A 79 -1.51 7.35 2.84
C LEU A 79 -1.94 6.11 2.04
N HIS A 80 -2.47 5.08 2.71
CA HIS A 80 -2.99 3.86 2.05
C HIS A 80 -4.26 4.17 1.25
N ALA A 81 -5.14 5.01 1.78
CA ALA A 81 -6.32 5.49 1.06
C ALA A 81 -5.93 6.31 -0.17
N VAL A 82 -4.95 7.21 -0.04
CA VAL A 82 -4.44 8.01 -1.17
C VAL A 82 -3.81 7.10 -2.23
N GLY A 83 -2.94 6.18 -1.84
CA GLY A 83 -2.29 5.26 -2.76
C GLY A 83 -3.30 4.38 -3.52
N HIS A 84 -4.38 3.98 -2.86
CA HIS A 84 -5.47 3.24 -3.49
C HIS A 84 -6.27 4.11 -4.46
N TYR A 85 -6.68 5.29 -4.04
CA TYR A 85 -7.45 6.24 -4.85
C TYR A 85 -6.70 6.67 -6.11
N LEU A 86 -5.39 6.92 -5.99
CA LEU A 86 -4.54 7.35 -7.10
C LEU A 86 -3.99 6.18 -7.92
N ASN A 87 -4.29 4.92 -7.58
CA ASN A 87 -3.91 3.80 -8.41
C ASN A 87 -4.84 3.70 -9.64
N PRO A 88 -4.34 3.95 -10.86
CA PRO A 88 -5.18 3.96 -12.06
C PRO A 88 -5.74 2.56 -12.39
N ALA A 89 -5.10 1.49 -11.96
CA ALA A 89 -5.60 0.14 -12.16
C ALA A 89 -6.89 -0.13 -11.37
N TYR A 90 -7.04 0.51 -10.22
CA TYR A 90 -8.15 0.31 -9.29
C TYR A 90 -9.22 1.38 -9.47
N PHE A 91 -8.85 2.66 -9.43
CA PHE A 91 -9.79 3.77 -9.57
C PHE A 91 -10.62 3.68 -10.85
N TYR A 92 -9.98 3.44 -12.00
CA TYR A 92 -10.70 3.33 -13.27
C TYR A 92 -11.36 1.96 -13.51
N ALA A 93 -11.07 0.96 -12.69
CA ALA A 93 -11.77 -0.32 -12.73
C ALA A 93 -13.04 -0.28 -11.88
N ASP A 94 -13.03 0.49 -10.79
CA ASP A 94 -14.18 0.75 -9.94
C ASP A 94 -14.29 2.25 -9.57
N PRO A 95 -15.06 3.02 -10.36
CA PRO A 95 -15.30 4.43 -10.06
C PRO A 95 -16.04 4.68 -8.74
N GLN A 96 -16.63 3.67 -8.08
CA GLN A 96 -17.28 3.84 -6.78
C GLN A 96 -16.28 4.22 -5.67
N ILE A 97 -14.98 4.02 -5.89
CA ILE A 97 -13.91 4.49 -5.00
C ILE A 97 -14.02 6.00 -4.77
N GLU A 98 -14.49 6.79 -5.75
CA GLU A 98 -14.71 8.24 -5.60
C GLU A 98 -15.77 8.59 -4.55
N PHE A 99 -16.71 7.68 -4.26
CA PHE A 99 -17.80 7.89 -3.32
C PHE A 99 -17.61 7.17 -1.99
N ASN A 100 -16.50 6.42 -1.83
CA ASN A 100 -16.18 5.78 -0.57
C ASN A 100 -15.75 6.82 0.47
N SER A 101 -16.52 6.97 1.55
CA SER A 101 -16.28 7.98 2.58
C SER A 101 -14.98 7.78 3.35
N GLU A 102 -14.57 6.53 3.62
CA GLU A 102 -13.30 6.23 4.30
C GLU A 102 -12.12 6.65 3.41
N VAL A 103 -12.16 6.26 2.13
CA VAL A 103 -11.07 6.55 1.19
C VAL A 103 -10.96 8.06 0.92
N THR A 104 -12.08 8.72 0.64
CA THR A 104 -12.09 10.17 0.35
C THR A 104 -11.71 11.00 1.58
N THR A 105 -12.17 10.63 2.79
CA THR A 105 -11.74 11.29 4.03
C THR A 105 -10.23 11.13 4.24
N GLY A 106 -9.69 9.93 4.01
CA GLY A 106 -8.25 9.68 4.07
C GLY A 106 -7.47 10.51 3.04
N LEU A 107 -7.98 10.64 1.82
CA LEU A 107 -7.37 11.46 0.77
C LEU A 107 -7.25 12.94 1.19
N TYR A 108 -8.36 13.56 1.59
CA TYR A 108 -8.35 14.98 1.99
C TYR A 108 -7.53 15.23 3.25
N ALA A 109 -7.59 14.35 4.25
CA ALA A 109 -6.76 14.44 5.44
C ALA A 109 -5.26 14.36 5.10
N CYS A 110 -4.89 13.53 4.12
CA CYS A 110 -3.51 13.42 3.68
C CYS A 110 -3.04 14.66 2.90
N ILE A 111 -3.89 15.21 2.02
CA ILE A 111 -3.59 16.46 1.29
C ILE A 111 -3.35 17.59 2.30
N ALA A 112 -4.28 17.79 3.24
CA ALA A 112 -4.17 18.83 4.27
C ALA A 112 -2.92 18.68 5.15
N LYS A 113 -2.43 17.45 5.36
CA LYS A 113 -1.23 17.17 6.15
C LYS A 113 0.08 17.31 5.37
N LEU A 114 0.08 16.97 4.08
CA LEU A 114 1.30 16.95 3.25
C LEU A 114 1.57 18.28 2.54
N VAL A 115 0.55 19.12 2.37
CA VAL A 115 0.59 20.37 1.62
C VAL A 115 0.16 21.50 2.55
N SER A 116 1.10 22.38 2.92
CA SER A 116 0.85 23.43 3.90
C SER A 116 0.05 24.61 3.34
N GLU A 117 0.21 24.91 2.05
CA GLU A 117 -0.42 26.06 1.41
C GLU A 117 -1.83 25.74 0.90
N ASN A 118 -2.81 26.52 1.33
CA ASN A 118 -4.22 26.32 0.95
C ASN A 118 -4.45 26.49 -0.55
N GLU A 119 -3.71 27.40 -1.21
CA GLU A 119 -3.81 27.59 -2.66
C GLU A 119 -3.34 26.35 -3.42
N GLU A 120 -2.25 25.71 -2.98
CA GLU A 120 -1.75 24.47 -3.57
C GLU A 120 -2.73 23.31 -3.35
N GLN A 121 -3.36 23.23 -2.17
CA GLN A 121 -4.42 22.24 -1.90
C GLN A 121 -5.60 22.39 -2.88
N LEU A 122 -6.06 23.63 -3.13
CA LEU A 122 -7.15 23.89 -4.08
C LEU A 122 -6.77 23.47 -5.52
N VAL A 123 -5.53 23.76 -5.94
CA VAL A 123 -5.03 23.32 -7.24
C VAL A 123 -5.00 21.79 -7.34
N ILE A 124 -4.54 21.10 -6.29
CA ILE A 124 -4.55 19.63 -6.24
C ILE A 124 -5.98 19.08 -6.38
N ILE A 125 -6.99 19.72 -5.78
CA ILE A 125 -8.39 19.29 -5.90
C ILE A 125 -8.92 19.47 -7.33
N ASP A 126 -8.58 20.56 -8.01
CA ASP A 126 -8.92 20.73 -9.44
C ASP A 126 -8.22 19.69 -10.32
N GLU A 127 -6.93 19.46 -10.08
CA GLU A 127 -6.14 18.45 -10.77
C GLU A 127 -6.68 17.04 -10.53
N LEU A 128 -7.13 16.73 -9.31
CA LEU A 128 -7.78 15.47 -8.96
C LEU A 128 -9.01 15.26 -9.83
N SER A 129 -9.82 16.31 -10.02
CA SER A 129 -10.99 16.26 -10.89
C SER A 129 -10.63 16.00 -12.36
N LYS A 130 -9.42 16.35 -12.82
CA LYS A 130 -8.95 16.00 -14.19
C LYS A 130 -8.61 14.52 -14.27
N TYR A 131 -7.96 13.98 -13.24
CA TYR A 131 -7.68 12.55 -13.12
C TYR A 131 -8.97 11.72 -13.07
N THR A 132 -9.90 12.01 -12.16
CA THR A 132 -11.12 11.18 -11.99
C THR A 132 -11.95 11.09 -13.27
N ARG A 133 -12.05 12.22 -14.00
CA ARG A 133 -12.76 12.31 -15.29
C ARG A 133 -11.96 11.82 -16.49
N ALA A 134 -10.76 11.28 -16.30
CA ALA A 134 -9.83 10.87 -17.35
C ALA A 134 -9.60 11.96 -18.43
N LYS A 135 -9.47 13.22 -18.03
CA LYS A 135 -9.24 14.34 -18.95
C LYS A 135 -7.77 14.43 -19.38
N GLY A 136 -7.53 15.01 -20.55
CA GLY A 136 -6.18 15.24 -21.07
C GLY A 136 -5.41 13.93 -21.29
N LEU A 137 -4.16 13.87 -20.80
CA LEU A 137 -3.30 12.71 -20.98
C LEU A 137 -3.84 11.44 -20.31
N PHE A 138 -4.66 11.55 -19.27
CA PHE A 138 -5.23 10.39 -18.58
C PHE A 138 -6.24 9.59 -19.40
N GLY A 139 -6.84 10.23 -20.42
CA GLY A 139 -7.86 9.66 -21.30
C GLY A 139 -7.32 9.15 -22.63
N ILE A 140 -6.05 9.37 -22.97
CA ILE A 140 -5.49 8.90 -24.24
C ILE A 140 -5.45 7.37 -24.26
N ASN A 141 -5.56 6.78 -25.44
CA ASN A 141 -5.62 5.33 -25.61
C ASN A 141 -4.42 4.61 -24.93
N LEU A 142 -3.21 5.17 -25.06
CA LEU A 142 -2.02 4.60 -24.43
C LEU A 142 -2.10 4.61 -22.88
N ALA A 143 -2.63 5.67 -22.29
CA ALA A 143 -2.81 5.76 -20.85
C ALA A 143 -3.82 4.70 -20.38
N VAL A 144 -4.94 4.54 -21.09
CA VAL A 144 -5.98 3.52 -20.80
C VAL A 144 -5.42 2.11 -20.86
N LEU A 145 -4.68 1.75 -21.92
CA LEU A 145 -4.08 0.43 -22.09
C LEU A 145 -3.02 0.10 -21.03
N THR A 146 -2.37 1.12 -20.48
CA THR A 146 -1.26 0.94 -19.53
C THR A 146 -1.66 1.00 -18.05
N ARG A 147 -2.93 1.32 -17.71
CA ARG A 147 -3.41 1.45 -16.32
C ARG A 147 -3.12 0.23 -15.46
N LYS A 148 -3.30 -0.98 -16.02
CA LYS A 148 -3.12 -2.25 -15.30
C LYS A 148 -1.74 -2.87 -15.46
N THR A 149 -0.98 -2.46 -16.48
CA THR A 149 0.30 -3.09 -16.83
C THR A 149 1.50 -2.33 -16.29
N LYS A 150 1.39 -1.01 -16.12
CA LYS A 150 2.45 -0.19 -15.50
C LYS A 150 2.25 -0.06 -14.00
N ALA A 151 3.36 0.12 -13.28
CA ALA A 151 3.32 0.48 -11.87
C ALA A 151 2.71 1.90 -11.73
N PRO A 152 1.91 2.18 -10.69
CA PRO A 152 1.23 3.46 -10.52
C PRO A 152 2.17 4.66 -10.61
N ALA A 153 3.32 4.63 -9.92
CA ALA A 153 4.31 5.71 -9.97
C ALA A 153 4.87 5.93 -11.39
N GLU A 154 5.09 4.85 -12.15
CA GLU A 154 5.55 4.96 -13.54
C GLU A 154 4.45 5.53 -14.45
N TRP A 155 3.20 5.10 -14.25
CA TRP A 155 2.05 5.61 -15.00
C TRP A 155 1.85 7.11 -14.74
N TRP A 156 1.92 7.54 -13.48
CA TRP A 156 1.85 8.94 -13.10
C TRP A 156 2.99 9.76 -13.66
N ARG A 157 4.22 9.23 -13.70
CA ARG A 157 5.36 9.89 -14.35
C ARG A 157 5.09 10.17 -15.84
N LEU A 158 4.43 9.26 -16.55
CA LEU A 158 4.18 9.36 -17.99
C LEU A 158 3.01 10.29 -18.34
N TYR A 159 1.91 10.22 -17.58
CA TYR A 159 0.65 10.88 -17.95
C TYR A 159 0.22 12.00 -17.00
N GLY A 160 0.88 12.16 -15.85
CA GLY A 160 0.56 13.18 -14.84
C GLY A 160 1.10 14.57 -15.13
N SER A 161 1.78 14.80 -16.26
CA SER A 161 2.43 16.09 -16.55
C SER A 161 1.46 17.28 -16.67
N THR A 162 0.19 17.03 -17.00
CA THR A 162 -0.87 18.05 -17.03
C THR A 162 -1.45 18.38 -15.65
N THR A 163 -1.01 17.68 -14.61
CA THR A 163 -1.43 17.83 -13.21
C THR A 163 -0.19 17.75 -12.30
N PRO A 164 0.71 18.74 -12.38
CA PRO A 164 2.03 18.65 -11.76
C PRO A 164 1.98 18.58 -10.22
N ASN A 165 0.98 19.17 -9.56
CA ASN A 165 0.91 19.18 -8.10
C ASN A 165 0.41 17.84 -7.57
N LEU A 166 -0.63 17.31 -8.21
CA LEU A 166 -1.14 15.97 -7.94
C LEU A 166 -0.10 14.90 -8.28
N GLN A 167 0.65 15.05 -9.39
CA GLN A 167 1.74 14.15 -9.75
C GLN A 167 2.84 14.15 -8.68
N LYS A 168 3.23 15.32 -8.16
CA LYS A 168 4.21 15.42 -7.06
C LYS A 168 3.70 14.74 -5.79
N LEU A 169 2.43 14.99 -5.43
CA LEU A 169 1.79 14.36 -4.28
C LEU A 169 1.79 12.84 -4.42
N ASP A 170 1.32 12.33 -5.56
CA ASP A 170 1.26 10.89 -5.84
C ASP A 170 2.65 10.24 -5.77
N MET A 171 3.63 10.83 -6.46
CA MET A 171 5.01 10.33 -6.43
C MET A 171 5.57 10.31 -5.00
N ARG A 172 5.28 11.33 -4.19
CA ARG A 172 5.69 11.36 -2.77
C ARG A 172 5.01 10.24 -1.98
N VAL A 173 3.70 10.05 -2.13
CA VAL A 173 2.96 8.98 -1.42
C VAL A 173 3.44 7.60 -1.86
N LEU A 174 3.52 7.34 -3.17
CA LEU A 174 3.90 6.04 -3.71
C LEU A 174 5.38 5.70 -3.50
N SER A 175 6.26 6.71 -3.31
CA SER A 175 7.65 6.49 -2.93
C SER A 175 7.84 6.05 -1.47
N LEU A 176 6.81 6.19 -0.63
CA LEU A 176 6.90 5.75 0.77
C LEU A 176 6.79 4.22 0.84
N THR A 177 7.72 3.61 1.58
CA THR A 177 7.72 2.18 1.82
C THR A 177 6.68 1.81 2.87
N CYS A 178 5.75 0.89 2.58
CA CYS A 178 4.74 0.41 3.53
C CYS A 178 5.25 -0.56 4.59
N SER A 179 6.53 -0.92 4.57
CA SER A 179 7.07 -1.94 5.47
C SER A 179 8.27 -1.41 6.24
N ALA A 180 8.28 -1.62 7.55
CA ALA A 180 9.49 -1.54 8.36
C ALA A 180 10.45 -2.72 8.11
N SER A 181 10.03 -3.74 7.35
CA SER A 181 10.81 -4.97 7.11
C SER A 181 12.08 -4.75 6.28
N GLY A 182 12.12 -3.73 5.41
CA GLY A 182 13.35 -3.31 4.74
C GLY A 182 14.39 -2.78 5.73
N CYS A 183 13.93 -2.12 6.79
CA CYS A 183 14.79 -1.79 7.93
C CYS A 183 15.20 -3.08 8.66
N GLU A 184 14.27 -3.97 9.04
CA GLU A 184 14.59 -5.20 9.78
C GLU A 184 15.54 -6.16 9.04
N ARG A 185 15.45 -6.28 7.71
CA ARG A 185 16.40 -7.07 6.89
C ARG A 185 17.76 -6.41 6.79
N ASN A 186 17.81 -5.09 6.65
CA ASN A 186 19.08 -4.38 6.74
C ASN A 186 19.69 -4.59 8.13
N TRP A 187 18.91 -4.41 9.20
CA TRP A 187 19.31 -4.65 10.58
C TRP A 187 19.72 -6.09 10.84
N SER A 188 19.08 -7.11 10.26
CA SER A 188 19.47 -8.51 10.45
C SER A 188 20.76 -8.88 9.72
N VAL A 189 21.01 -8.30 8.53
CA VAL A 189 22.31 -8.38 7.86
C VAL A 189 23.39 -7.64 8.66
N PHE A 190 23.06 -6.51 9.29
CA PHE A 190 23.99 -5.78 10.17
C PHE A 190 24.23 -6.49 11.52
N GLU A 191 23.22 -7.16 12.08
CA GLU A 191 23.33 -7.97 13.29
C GLU A 191 24.29 -9.16 13.06
N GLN A 192 24.27 -9.75 11.86
CA GLN A 192 25.24 -10.77 11.44
C GLN A 192 26.67 -10.22 11.28
N ILE A 193 26.83 -8.95 10.87
CA ILE A 193 28.13 -8.26 10.81
C ILE A 193 28.66 -7.95 12.22
N HIS A 194 27.79 -7.61 13.16
CA HIS A 194 28.16 -7.30 14.55
C HIS A 194 28.41 -8.53 15.44
N THR A 195 27.80 -9.68 15.14
CA THR A 195 27.90 -10.88 16.00
C THR A 195 29.16 -11.74 15.76
N LYS A 196 29.92 -11.54 14.68
CA LYS A 196 31.16 -12.29 14.46
C LYS A 196 32.35 -11.37 14.16
N ARG A 197 33.00 -10.95 15.26
CA ARG A 197 34.40 -10.46 15.37
C ARG A 197 34.62 -8.96 15.08
N ARG A 198 34.58 -8.16 16.16
CA ARG A 198 35.15 -6.78 16.34
C ARG A 198 34.91 -5.77 15.20
N ASN A 199 34.00 -4.81 15.42
CA ASN A 199 34.17 -3.43 14.94
C ASN A 199 33.32 -2.45 15.78
N ARG A 200 33.99 -1.58 16.56
CA ARG A 200 33.36 -0.41 17.19
C ARG A 200 33.25 0.70 16.13
N LEU A 201 32.28 0.58 15.23
CA LEU A 201 31.89 1.71 14.38
C LEU A 201 31.03 2.66 15.22
N GLY A 202 31.41 3.93 15.27
CA GLY A 202 30.61 4.96 15.93
C GLY A 202 29.26 5.14 15.24
N MET A 203 28.23 5.50 16.03
CA MET A 203 26.83 5.62 15.59
C MET A 203 26.66 6.46 14.30
N GLN A 204 27.48 7.50 14.11
CA GLN A 204 27.48 8.33 12.91
C GLN A 204 27.92 7.56 11.65
N LYS A 205 29.02 6.82 11.69
CA LYS A 205 29.49 6.01 10.55
C LYS A 205 28.51 4.88 10.22
N LEU A 206 27.79 4.38 11.22
CA LEU A 206 26.74 3.38 11.04
C LEU A 206 25.55 3.99 10.28
N ASN A 207 25.10 5.19 10.66
CA ASN A 207 24.04 5.90 9.97
C ASN A 207 24.44 6.25 8.51
N ASP A 208 25.68 6.65 8.27
CA ASP A 208 26.18 6.94 6.92
C ASP A 208 26.22 5.67 6.05
N LEU A 209 26.62 4.53 6.62
CA LEU A 209 26.63 3.24 5.92
C LEU A 209 25.22 2.72 5.63
N VAL A 210 24.28 2.92 6.55
CA VAL A 210 22.86 2.59 6.35
C VAL A 210 22.27 3.44 5.23
N PHE A 211 22.58 4.73 5.21
CA PHE A 211 22.14 5.66 4.18
C PHE A 211 22.72 5.31 2.79
N VAL A 212 24.02 5.06 2.70
CA VAL A 212 24.69 4.71 1.44
C VAL A 212 24.18 3.36 0.89
N LYS A 213 24.01 2.35 1.75
CA LYS A 213 23.49 1.04 1.32
C LYS A 213 22.03 1.11 0.86
N TYR A 214 21.21 1.91 1.54
CA TYR A 214 19.82 2.16 1.16
C TYR A 214 19.71 2.88 -0.21
N ILE A 215 20.62 3.81 -0.50
CA ILE A 215 20.67 4.51 -1.80
C ILE A 215 21.18 3.60 -2.93
N ILE A 216 22.15 2.72 -2.67
CA ILE A 216 22.71 1.80 -3.68
C ILE A 216 21.72 0.67 -4.06
N GLN A 217 20.71 0.41 -3.22
CA GLN A 217 19.68 -0.61 -3.46
C GLN A 217 18.38 -0.07 -4.13
N LEU A 218 18.29 1.25 -4.34
CA LEU A 218 17.29 1.92 -5.18
C LEU A 218 17.77 2.01 -6.64
#